data_AF-A0A7I7XEU3-F1
#
_entry.id   AF-A0A7I7XEU3-F1
#
_cell.length_a   1.000
_cell.length_b   1.000
_cell.length_c   1.000
_cell.angle_alpha   90.00
_cell.angle_beta   90.00
_cell.angle_gamma   90.00
#
_symmetry.space_group_name_H-M   'P 1'
#
loop_
_entity.id
_entity.type
_entity.pdbx_description
1 polymer ?
#
loop_
_entity_poly.entity_id
_entity_poly.type
_entity_poly.pdbx_seq_one_letter_code
_entity_poly.pdbx_strand_id
1 'polypeptide(L)'
;MTGRKGGSSHRLSSDAPHSVQFFQRHRADDPARSAPGYEFIEACPDKVGDKMLAVLKAVAEAPPKRFAGGGYWEAMHDLMTGWHEVRVDGGKPRRHYRLFCLLDTEAQGADRPALVVVTGMSKALRTTFTESDYSGVRNLGDEYRRRNPRCWLAA
;
A
#
# COMPACT_ATOMS: atom_id res chain seq x y z
N MET A 1 40.29 9.71 -20.12
CA MET A 1 39.13 10.26 -19.38
C MET A 1 37.96 9.30 -19.58
N THR A 2 37.81 8.33 -18.68
CA THR A 2 36.80 7.28 -18.76
C THR A 2 35.45 7.82 -18.28
N GLY A 3 34.49 7.92 -19.20
CA GLY A 3 33.11 8.32 -18.88
C GLY A 3 32.46 7.30 -17.95
N ARG A 4 31.91 7.79 -16.83
CA ARG A 4 30.96 7.02 -16.01
C ARG A 4 29.72 6.77 -16.86
N LYS A 5 29.47 5.52 -17.23
CA LYS A 5 28.15 5.08 -17.70
C LYS A 5 27.16 5.33 -16.56
N GLY A 6 26.21 6.24 -16.78
CA GLY A 6 25.06 6.42 -15.89
C GLY A 6 24.35 5.08 -15.74
N GLY A 7 24.21 4.62 -14.49
CA GLY A 7 23.48 3.41 -14.19
C GLY A 7 22.05 3.55 -14.69
N SER A 8 21.63 2.64 -15.55
CA SER A 8 20.24 2.45 -15.95
C SER A 8 19.39 2.40 -14.68
N SER A 9 18.53 3.41 -14.48
CA SER A 9 17.52 3.36 -13.43
C SER A 9 16.57 2.23 -13.79
N HIS A 10 16.61 1.15 -13.02
CA HIS A 10 15.69 0.01 -13.17
C HIS A 10 14.30 0.43 -12.67
N ARG A 11 13.63 1.30 -13.43
CA ARG A 11 12.24 1.71 -13.20
C ARG A 11 11.33 0.86 -14.07
N LEU A 12 10.45 0.10 -13.44
CA LEU A 12 9.42 -0.69 -14.11
C LEU A 12 8.28 0.23 -14.60
N SER A 13 7.56 -0.20 -15.64
CA SER A 13 6.43 0.58 -16.15
C SER A 13 5.32 0.70 -15.10
N SER A 14 4.84 1.92 -14.82
CA SER A 14 3.69 2.11 -13.93
C SER A 14 2.36 1.66 -14.53
N ASP A 15 2.36 1.35 -15.82
CA ASP A 15 1.15 0.94 -16.55
C ASP A 15 1.11 -0.57 -16.77
N ALA A 16 2.09 -1.31 -16.22
CA ALA A 16 2.08 -2.76 -16.17
C ALA A 16 1.21 -3.27 -15.01
N PRO A 17 0.69 -4.52 -15.09
CA PRO A 17 0.12 -5.18 -13.92
C PRO A 17 1.11 -5.20 -12.75
N HIS A 18 0.60 -4.86 -11.57
CA HIS A 18 1.40 -4.83 -10.35
C HIS A 18 1.36 -6.18 -9.64
N SER A 19 2.36 -6.44 -8.80
CA SER A 19 2.28 -7.48 -7.78
C SER A 19 1.73 -6.86 -6.49
N VAL A 20 0.76 -7.50 -5.83
CA VAL A 20 0.32 -7.08 -4.49
C VAL A 20 1.40 -7.49 -3.50
N GLN A 21 1.91 -6.53 -2.74
CA GLN A 21 2.94 -6.75 -1.72
C GLN A 21 2.48 -6.16 -0.40
N PHE A 22 2.78 -6.85 0.71
CA PHE A 22 2.57 -6.32 2.05
C PHE A 22 3.90 -5.82 2.60
N PHE A 23 3.93 -4.55 3.02
CA PHE A 23 5.09 -4.03 3.72
C PHE A 23 5.31 -4.81 5.02
N GLN A 24 6.51 -5.38 5.18
CA GLN A 24 6.98 -5.95 6.43
C GLN A 24 8.09 -5.05 6.98
N ARG A 25 7.94 -4.65 8.25
CA ARG A 25 8.96 -3.86 8.94
C ARG A 25 10.25 -4.65 9.06
N HIS A 26 11.37 -4.00 8.83
CA HIS A 26 12.67 -4.64 8.96
C HIS A 26 13.00 -4.86 10.43
N ARG A 27 13.72 -5.95 10.76
CA ARG A 27 14.07 -6.31 12.15
C ARG A 27 14.78 -5.18 12.93
N ALA A 28 15.48 -4.29 12.22
CA ALA A 28 16.18 -3.17 12.80
C ALA A 28 15.27 -1.99 13.22
N ASP A 29 14.09 -1.82 12.63
CA ASP A 29 13.09 -0.83 13.07
C ASP A 29 12.04 -1.46 13.98
N ASP A 30 11.76 -2.74 13.79
CA ASP A 30 10.80 -3.51 14.57
C ASP A 30 11.28 -4.96 14.74
N PRO A 31 11.71 -5.37 15.95
CA PRO A 31 12.12 -6.74 16.24
C PRO A 31 11.04 -7.79 15.96
N ALA A 32 9.75 -7.42 16.06
CA ALA A 32 8.63 -8.30 15.77
C ALA A 32 8.42 -8.50 14.26
N ARG A 33 9.00 -7.64 13.42
CA ARG A 33 8.83 -7.61 11.96
C ARG A 33 7.34 -7.60 11.58
N SER A 34 6.58 -6.70 12.21
CA SER A 34 5.16 -6.55 11.94
C SER A 34 4.92 -6.25 10.46
N ALA A 35 3.76 -6.68 9.96
CA ALA A 35 3.27 -6.36 8.63
C ALA A 35 1.92 -5.64 8.77
N PRO A 36 1.92 -4.33 9.08
CA PRO A 36 0.71 -3.64 9.57
C PRO A 36 -0.48 -3.74 8.62
N GLY A 37 -0.22 -3.69 7.30
CA GLY A 37 -1.27 -3.84 6.29
C GLY A 37 -1.90 -5.24 6.27
N TYR A 38 -1.08 -6.27 6.41
CA TYR A 38 -1.53 -7.67 6.44
C TYR A 38 -2.28 -7.96 7.74
N GLU A 39 -1.68 -7.62 8.88
CA GLU A 39 -2.28 -7.77 10.21
C GLU A 39 -3.63 -7.06 10.32
N PHE A 40 -3.77 -5.88 9.71
CA PHE A 40 -5.04 -5.17 9.68
C PHE A 40 -6.13 -5.91 8.89
N ILE A 41 -5.78 -6.52 7.74
CA ILE A 41 -6.72 -7.32 6.95
C ILE A 41 -7.17 -8.55 7.76
N GLU A 42 -6.23 -9.25 8.38
CA GLU A 42 -6.52 -10.41 9.22
C GLU A 42 -7.40 -10.06 10.44
N ALA A 43 -7.27 -8.84 10.96
CA ALA A 43 -8.11 -8.35 12.06
C ALA A 43 -9.47 -7.79 11.61
N CYS A 44 -9.71 -7.62 10.32
CA CYS A 44 -10.99 -7.14 9.81
C CYS A 44 -12.07 -8.24 9.90
N PRO A 45 -13.36 -7.88 9.95
CA PRO A 45 -14.42 -8.84 9.70
C PRO A 45 -14.22 -9.53 8.34
N ASP A 46 -14.45 -10.84 8.25
CA ASP A 46 -14.12 -11.67 7.07
C ASP A 46 -14.55 -11.03 5.74
N LYS A 47 -15.81 -10.60 5.64
CA LYS A 47 -16.35 -9.96 4.42
C LYS A 47 -15.62 -8.68 4.04
N VAL A 48 -15.10 -7.93 5.01
CA VAL A 48 -14.31 -6.72 4.78
C VAL A 48 -12.92 -7.08 4.29
N GLY A 49 -12.25 -8.03 4.95
CA GLY A 49 -10.92 -8.53 4.56
C GLY A 49 -10.94 -9.13 3.15
N ASP A 50 -11.88 -10.04 2.88
CA ASP A 50 -12.09 -10.64 1.55
C ASP A 50 -12.29 -9.59 0.48
N LYS A 51 -13.11 -8.56 0.76
CA LYS A 51 -13.39 -7.49 -0.18
C LYS A 51 -12.15 -6.64 -0.45
N MET A 52 -11.35 -6.34 0.57
CA MET A 52 -10.09 -5.61 0.40
C MET A 52 -9.12 -6.39 -0.49
N LEU A 53 -8.92 -7.67 -0.21
CA LEU A 53 -8.05 -8.54 -1.02
C LEU A 53 -8.53 -8.63 -2.48
N ALA A 54 -9.84 -8.75 -2.70
CA ALA A 54 -10.42 -8.75 -4.03
C ALA A 54 -10.19 -7.42 -4.77
N VAL A 55 -10.30 -6.28 -4.08
CA VAL A 55 -10.01 -4.97 -4.68
C VAL A 55 -8.52 -4.84 -5.01
N LEU A 56 -7.62 -5.21 -4.10
CA LEU A 56 -6.17 -5.17 -4.34
C LEU A 56 -5.79 -6.00 -5.57
N LYS A 57 -6.34 -7.21 -5.70
CA LYS A 57 -6.13 -8.08 -6.86
C LYS A 57 -6.62 -7.42 -8.14
N ALA A 58 -7.85 -6.91 -8.17
CA ALA A 58 -8.42 -6.27 -9.35
C ALA A 58 -7.64 -5.02 -9.79
N VAL A 59 -7.23 -4.19 -8.83
CA VAL A 59 -6.42 -2.98 -9.07
C VAL A 59 -5.05 -3.34 -9.62
N ALA A 60 -4.42 -4.37 -9.06
CA ALA A 60 -3.11 -4.85 -9.50
C ALA A 60 -3.14 -5.44 -10.93
N GLU A 61 -4.23 -6.11 -11.32
CA GLU A 61 -4.41 -6.68 -12.66
C GLU A 61 -4.74 -5.62 -13.73
N ALA A 62 -5.47 -4.55 -13.37
CA ALA A 62 -6.05 -3.58 -14.30
C ALA A 62 -5.29 -2.24 -14.43
N PRO A 63 -3.95 -2.26 -14.27
CA PRO A 63 -3.10 -1.13 -13.93
C PRO A 63 -3.69 -0.07 -12.97
N PRO A 64 -3.12 0.13 -11.76
CA PRO A 64 -3.76 0.91 -10.69
C PRO A 64 -4.20 2.34 -11.04
N LYS A 65 -3.50 3.01 -11.96
CA LYS A 65 -3.82 4.39 -12.39
C LYS A 65 -5.05 4.49 -13.31
N ARG A 66 -5.49 3.38 -13.88
CA ARG A 66 -6.60 3.31 -14.85
C ARG A 66 -7.81 2.58 -14.30
N PHE A 67 -7.73 2.10 -13.07
CA PHE A 67 -8.79 1.32 -12.46
C PHE A 67 -10.01 2.20 -12.14
N ALA A 68 -11.08 2.02 -12.89
CA ALA A 68 -12.38 2.66 -12.65
C ALA A 68 -13.13 1.91 -11.53
N GLY A 69 -12.59 1.93 -10.31
CA GLY A 69 -12.96 1.04 -9.22
C GLY A 69 -14.26 1.33 -8.48
N GLY A 70 -15.20 2.11 -9.04
CA GLY A 70 -16.50 2.37 -8.41
C GLY A 70 -16.43 2.96 -6.99
N GLY A 71 -15.37 3.71 -6.67
CA GLY A 71 -15.13 4.31 -5.34
C GLY A 71 -14.40 3.40 -4.33
N TYR A 72 -14.02 2.17 -4.71
CA TYR A 72 -13.22 1.28 -3.86
C TYR A 72 -11.72 1.58 -3.87
N TRP A 73 -11.24 2.34 -4.85
CA TRP A 73 -9.82 2.67 -5.03
C TRP A 73 -9.69 4.12 -5.45
N GLU A 74 -8.88 4.89 -4.73
CA GLU A 74 -8.75 6.33 -4.94
C GLU A 74 -7.32 6.80 -4.77
N ALA A 75 -6.88 7.70 -5.65
CA ALA A 75 -5.66 8.45 -5.44
C ALA A 75 -5.91 9.50 -4.36
N MET A 76 -4.99 9.62 -3.41
CA MET A 76 -5.07 10.64 -2.36
C MET A 76 -4.42 11.95 -2.81
N HIS A 77 -4.81 13.05 -2.18
CA HIS A 77 -4.37 14.41 -2.51
C HIS A 77 -3.65 15.08 -1.32
N ASP A 78 -3.22 16.34 -1.52
CA ASP A 78 -2.53 17.16 -0.53
C ASP A 78 -1.29 16.47 0.07
N LEU A 79 -1.17 16.43 1.40
CA LEU A 79 -0.07 15.79 2.12
C LEU A 79 0.02 14.27 1.88
N MET A 80 -1.03 13.67 1.32
CA MET A 80 -1.08 12.26 0.95
C MET A 80 -0.88 12.04 -0.56
N THR A 81 -0.41 13.06 -1.31
CA THR A 81 -0.08 12.91 -2.74
C THR A 81 0.90 11.75 -2.95
N GLY A 82 0.59 10.89 -3.92
CA GLY A 82 1.36 9.67 -4.21
C GLY A 82 0.92 8.44 -3.39
N TRP A 83 0.06 8.62 -2.40
CA TRP A 83 -0.68 7.54 -1.76
C TRP A 83 -1.96 7.24 -2.50
N HIS A 84 -2.42 6.01 -2.33
CA HIS A 84 -3.70 5.54 -2.80
C HIS A 84 -4.40 4.81 -1.66
N GLU A 85 -5.72 4.71 -1.71
CA GLU A 85 -6.46 3.98 -0.70
C GLU A 85 -7.45 2.98 -1.28
N VAL A 86 -7.52 1.81 -0.64
CA VAL A 86 -8.67 0.91 -0.78
C VAL A 86 -9.72 1.31 0.23
N ARG A 87 -10.97 1.46 -0.22
CA ARG A 87 -12.11 1.87 0.61
C ARG A 87 -13.13 0.75 0.71
N VAL A 88 -13.36 0.21 1.91
CA VAL A 88 -14.42 -0.78 2.16
C VAL A 88 -15.26 -0.36 3.37
N ASP A 89 -16.57 -0.55 3.28
CA ASP A 89 -17.51 -0.29 4.37
C ASP A 89 -17.93 -1.61 5.03
N GLY A 90 -17.92 -1.63 6.36
CA GLY A 90 -18.37 -2.79 7.14
C GLY A 90 -19.87 -2.75 7.48
N GLY A 91 -20.32 -3.87 8.07
CA GLY A 91 -21.70 -4.11 8.51
C GLY A 91 -22.11 -3.31 9.75
N LYS A 92 -22.85 -3.89 10.70
CA LYS A 92 -23.33 -3.18 11.90
C LYS A 92 -22.41 -3.46 13.12
N PRO A 93 -21.98 -2.42 13.88
CA PRO A 93 -22.13 -0.99 13.60
C PRO A 93 -21.29 -0.56 12.39
N ARG A 94 -21.80 0.41 11.63
CA ARG A 94 -21.16 0.81 10.36
C ARG A 94 -19.83 1.51 10.61
N ARG A 95 -18.80 0.98 9.96
CA ARG A 95 -17.42 1.48 9.99
C ARG A 95 -16.86 1.59 8.59
N HIS A 96 -16.01 2.58 8.39
CA HIS A 96 -15.21 2.73 7.18
C HIS A 96 -13.85 2.12 7.44
N TYR A 97 -13.42 1.22 6.57
CA TYR A 97 -12.10 0.61 6.59
C TYR A 97 -11.31 1.11 5.38
N ARG A 98 -10.05 1.45 5.62
CA ARG A 98 -9.13 1.98 4.62
C ARG A 98 -7.81 1.20 4.66
N LEU A 99 -7.31 0.82 3.49
CA LEU A 99 -5.90 0.45 3.34
C LEU A 99 -5.18 1.60 2.67
N PHE A 100 -3.96 1.89 3.12
CA PHE A 100 -3.10 2.91 2.54
C PHE A 100 -1.98 2.26 1.76
N CYS A 101 -1.94 2.56 0.47
CA CYS A 101 -1.13 1.87 -0.49
C CYS A 101 -0.17 2.82 -1.23
N LEU A 102 0.96 2.27 -1.65
CA LEU A 102 1.93 2.91 -2.54
C LEU A 102 2.05 2.12 -3.85
N LEU A 103 2.37 2.82 -4.93
CA LEU A 103 2.76 2.21 -6.20
C LEU A 103 4.28 2.34 -6.33
N ASP A 104 4.98 1.21 -6.34
CA ASP A 104 6.44 1.18 -6.39
C ASP A 104 6.94 0.58 -7.70
N THR A 105 7.60 1.42 -8.49
CA THR A 105 8.21 1.05 -9.77
C THR A 105 9.72 0.85 -9.66
N GLU A 106 10.30 0.98 -8.47
CA GLU A 106 11.76 1.07 -8.25
C GLU A 106 12.30 -0.02 -7.32
N ALA A 107 11.46 -0.98 -6.90
CA ALA A 107 11.87 -2.09 -6.05
C ALA A 107 12.92 -2.98 -6.75
N GLN A 108 14.11 -3.10 -6.15
CA GLN A 108 15.19 -3.95 -6.65
C GLN A 108 14.83 -5.43 -6.50
N GLY A 109 15.09 -6.21 -7.54
CA GLY A 109 14.79 -7.65 -7.57
C GLY A 109 13.33 -7.98 -7.83
N ALA A 110 12.49 -6.98 -8.14
CA ALA A 110 11.11 -7.20 -8.53
C ALA A 110 10.99 -7.34 -10.06
N ASP A 111 10.25 -8.35 -10.52
CA ASP A 111 9.97 -8.53 -11.95
C ASP A 111 8.80 -7.67 -12.45
N ARG A 112 8.02 -7.10 -11.52
CA ARG A 112 6.83 -6.28 -11.77
C ARG A 112 6.77 -5.13 -10.76
N PRO A 113 6.16 -3.97 -11.14
CA PRO A 113 5.91 -2.92 -10.16
C PRO A 113 5.05 -3.47 -9.01
N ALA A 114 5.17 -2.89 -7.81
CA ALA A 114 4.46 -3.36 -6.63
C ALA A 114 3.32 -2.41 -6.26
N LEU A 115 2.13 -2.97 -6.03
CA LEU A 115 1.05 -2.36 -5.28
C LEU A 115 1.28 -2.73 -3.81
N VAL A 116 1.87 -1.81 -3.06
CA VAL A 116 2.32 -2.06 -1.69
C VAL A 116 1.24 -1.63 -0.72
N VAL A 117 0.72 -2.56 0.07
CA VAL A 117 -0.13 -2.27 1.22
C VAL A 117 0.77 -1.94 2.40
N VAL A 118 0.75 -0.67 2.85
CA VAL A 118 1.64 -0.21 3.93
C VAL A 118 0.99 -0.42 5.29
N THR A 119 -0.27 -0.02 5.44
CA THR A 119 -1.03 -0.15 6.68
C THR A 119 -2.53 -0.04 6.40
N GLY A 120 -3.35 -0.31 7.41
CA GLY A 120 -4.80 -0.09 7.37
C GLY A 120 -5.31 0.61 8.62
N MET A 121 -6.44 1.31 8.48
CA MET A 121 -7.13 1.96 9.58
C MET A 121 -8.65 1.83 9.41
N SER A 122 -9.38 1.89 10.52
CA SER A 122 -10.84 1.97 10.50
C SER A 122 -11.36 3.13 11.33
N LYS A 123 -12.50 3.67 10.93
CA LYS A 123 -13.19 4.73 11.68
C LYS A 123 -14.69 4.48 11.72
N ALA A 124 -15.33 5.02 12.74
CA ALA A 124 -16.79 5.01 12.80
C ALA A 124 -17.38 5.82 11.63
N LEU A 125 -18.62 5.50 11.28
CA LEU A 125 -19.37 6.30 10.32
C LEU A 125 -19.43 7.77 10.78
N ARG A 126 -19.31 8.72 9.83
CA ARG A 126 -19.34 10.19 10.05
C ARG A 126 -18.23 10.76 10.92
N THR A 127 -17.14 10.03 11.16
CA THR A 127 -15.91 10.61 11.75
C THR A 127 -14.83 10.79 10.69
N THR A 128 -13.74 11.48 11.02
CA THR A 128 -12.56 11.66 10.15
C THR A 128 -11.31 11.11 10.83
N PHE A 129 -10.31 10.72 10.03
CA PHE A 129 -8.97 10.53 10.55
C PHE A 129 -8.36 11.90 10.85
N THR A 130 -7.52 11.94 11.87
CA THR A 130 -6.78 13.13 12.29
C THR A 130 -5.50 13.28 11.47
N GLU A 131 -4.88 14.46 11.51
CA GLU A 131 -3.56 14.65 10.90
C GLU A 131 -2.49 13.75 11.52
N SER A 132 -2.59 13.46 12.83
CA SER A 132 -1.69 12.52 13.50
C SER A 132 -1.80 11.10 12.93
N ASP A 133 -3.01 10.66 12.58
CA ASP A 133 -3.23 9.35 11.96
C ASP A 133 -2.52 9.29 10.60
N TYR A 134 -2.71 10.31 9.76
CA TYR A 134 -2.02 10.40 8.47
C TYR A 134 -0.51 10.54 8.61
N SER A 135 -0.02 11.23 9.64
CA SER A 135 1.40 11.26 9.96
C SER A 135 1.94 9.87 10.26
N GLY A 136 1.20 9.03 10.98
CA GLY A 136 1.56 7.64 11.23
C GLY A 136 1.67 6.82 9.93
N VAL A 137 0.70 6.99 9.02
CA VAL A 137 0.74 6.35 7.69
C VAL A 137 1.98 6.78 6.91
N ARG A 138 2.27 8.08 6.86
CA ARG A 138 3.44 8.61 6.14
C ARG A 138 4.76 8.10 6.71
N ASN A 139 4.90 8.04 8.04
CA ASN A 139 6.10 7.51 8.69
C ASN A 139 6.37 6.04 8.31
N LEU A 140 5.33 5.21 8.19
CA LEU A 140 5.47 3.83 7.71
C LEU A 140 5.84 3.78 6.22
N GLY A 141 5.28 4.68 5.40
CA GLY A 141 5.67 4.78 3.99
C GLY A 141 7.11 5.24 3.79
N ASP A 142 7.60 6.15 4.64
CA ASP A 142 9.01 6.55 4.65
C ASP A 142 9.88 5.37 5.06
N GLU A 143 9.49 4.62 6.10
CA GLU A 143 10.19 3.39 6.50
C GLU A 143 10.29 2.35 5.40
N TYR A 144 9.18 2.08 4.70
CA TYR A 144 9.17 1.24 3.52
C TYR A 144 10.20 1.71 2.48
N ARG A 145 10.27 3.02 2.23
CA ARG A 145 11.15 3.60 1.22
C ARG A 145 12.63 3.65 1.60
N ARG A 146 12.97 3.63 2.91
CA ARG A 146 14.35 3.72 3.41
C ARG A 146 15.26 2.57 2.95
N ARG A 147 14.70 1.44 2.49
CA ARG A 147 15.47 0.26 2.06
C ARG A 147 15.15 -0.12 0.64
N ASN A 148 16.17 -0.57 -0.09
CA ASN A 148 16.05 -1.20 -1.40
C ASN A 148 17.22 -2.20 -1.56
N PRO A 149 17.00 -3.53 -1.54
CA PRO A 149 15.72 -4.26 -1.68
C PRO A 149 14.67 -3.94 -0.60
N ARG A 150 13.41 -4.00 -1.01
CA ARG A 150 12.25 -3.75 -0.13
C ARG A 150 12.07 -4.89 0.86
N CYS A 151 11.45 -4.60 2.00
CA CYS A 151 11.06 -5.62 2.97
C CYS A 151 9.56 -5.94 2.79
N TRP A 152 9.28 -7.11 2.23
CA TRP A 152 7.92 -7.59 2.03
C TRP A 152 7.65 -8.80 2.92
N LEU A 153 6.39 -8.99 3.29
CA LEU A 153 5.96 -10.24 3.89
C LEU A 153 6.16 -11.37 2.87
N ALA A 154 6.84 -12.43 3.28
CA ALA A 154 6.97 -13.63 2.45
C ALA A 154 5.60 -14.30 2.31
N ALA A 155 5.21 -14.62 1.06
CA ALA A 155 4.02 -15.40 0.75
C ALA A 155 4.20 -16.88 1.11
#